data_AF-A0A2V6CVD5-F1
#
_entry.id   AF-A0A2V6CVD5-F1
#
_cell.length_a   1.000
_cell.length_b   1.000
_cell.length_c   1.000
_cell.angle_alpha   90.00
_cell.angle_beta   90.00
_cell.angle_gamma   90.00
#
_symmetry.space_group_name_H-M   'P 1'
#
loop_
_entity.id
_entity.type
_entity.pdbx_description
1 polymer ?
#
loop_
_entity_poly.entity_id
_entity_poly.type
_entity_poly.pdbx_seq_one_letter_code
_entity_poly.pdbx_strand_id
1 'polypeptide(L)'
;MVLVILTGNAWAQGVLKTLRETGARDARINIVILAEGYTAGQQGAFDFDAANTINTLLVDPIYSSYHQFFNAYSIFVASNDSGADDPSTNTYVDTYFNSTFGSFGIDRLLTIPPNDIDSNYNDGEGRVFNLLANLLPEYDVAILLVNDSKYGGSGGPVAIASTNQLSTEIAIHELGHTVVHLGDEYSDFYPGFPDTEEPNTTTQANPALMKWKAWFVPGTPYPTPPTLDFASIVGLFEGAHYHAKGWFRPQLNCKMRTLGTPFCKVCLEAAALSFYDLSPPIDSVVPTAPSLGLFTPEIESFILTLKQPTTPLSVKWAVDGNTLPAETGSIFAFDTILLGSGPHMVDVLARDVSGRIRTDPGKLSQETRSWHIDVNGPTALSQPINVSTRGNVLGGENVLIGGFIVGGTTPKKLIIRAIGPSLQQLGITDALSDPVLQIFGSGGNVLATNDNWRNTQESEIIASGFQPQDNRESAIMITLPAGAYTAIVRGNNVTGIALVEVYDLDETVGSDLTNISTRGFVQGGEHVLIGGFVLGHQNGGSRIMVRAIGPSLSGFGIAAPLQDPVLDLYNSSGTRIATDDDWK
;
A
#
# COMPACT_ATOMS: atom_id res chain seq x y z
N MET A 1 -50.30 -11.15 -44.67
CA MET A 1 -49.34 -10.68 -43.66
C MET A 1 -48.34 -9.82 -44.41
N VAL A 2 -48.49 -8.50 -44.35
CA VAL A 2 -47.66 -7.54 -45.09
C VAL A 2 -46.37 -7.38 -44.32
N LEU A 3 -45.25 -7.82 -44.89
CA LEU A 3 -43.92 -7.60 -44.35
C LEU A 3 -43.54 -6.14 -44.66
N VAL A 4 -43.66 -5.28 -43.65
CA VAL A 4 -43.12 -3.92 -43.72
C VAL A 4 -41.62 -4.03 -43.43
N ILE A 5 -40.80 -3.91 -44.47
CA ILE A 5 -39.36 -3.69 -44.32
C ILE A 5 -39.20 -2.20 -44.01
N LEU A 6 -38.96 -1.87 -42.74
CA LEU A 6 -38.46 -0.57 -42.35
C LEU A 6 -36.98 -0.51 -42.75
N THR A 7 -36.68 0.03 -43.93
CA THR A 7 -35.32 0.45 -44.30
C THR A 7 -35.01 1.76 -43.58
N GLY A 8 -34.73 1.68 -42.27
CA GLY A 8 -33.96 2.73 -41.62
C GLY A 8 -32.50 2.47 -41.94
N ASN A 9 -31.79 3.46 -42.50
CA ASN A 9 -30.33 3.43 -42.59
C ASN A 9 -29.79 3.35 -41.15
N ALA A 10 -29.50 2.14 -40.70
CA ALA A 10 -28.86 1.92 -39.41
C ALA A 10 -27.37 2.21 -39.59
N TRP A 11 -26.90 3.31 -39.01
CA TRP A 11 -25.48 3.61 -38.92
C TRP A 11 -24.73 2.45 -38.23
N ALA A 12 -23.45 2.29 -38.59
CA ALA A 12 -22.62 1.28 -37.97
C ALA A 12 -22.51 1.50 -36.45
N GLN A 13 -22.43 0.41 -35.68
CA GLN A 13 -22.19 0.49 -34.25
C GLN A 13 -20.79 1.07 -33.99
N GLY A 14 -20.69 2.03 -33.08
CA GLY A 14 -19.40 2.59 -32.65
C GLY A 14 -18.51 1.53 -32.00
N VAL A 15 -17.22 1.54 -32.34
CA VAL A 15 -16.21 0.61 -31.82
C VAL A 15 -15.19 1.37 -30.99
N LEU A 16 -15.14 1.09 -29.69
CA LEU A 16 -14.13 1.62 -28.78
C LEU A 16 -12.80 0.87 -28.94
N LYS A 17 -11.70 1.60 -28.99
CA LYS A 17 -10.33 1.07 -29.02
C LYS A 17 -9.45 1.82 -28.02
N THR A 18 -8.64 1.09 -27.30
CA THR A 18 -7.60 1.68 -26.44
C THR A 18 -6.41 2.10 -27.30
N LEU A 19 -6.04 3.38 -27.24
CA LEU A 19 -4.82 3.91 -27.84
C LEU A 19 -3.67 3.90 -26.83
N ARG A 20 -3.97 4.20 -25.56
CA ARG A 20 -3.02 4.25 -24.46
C ARG A 20 -3.72 4.08 -23.11
N GLU A 21 -3.12 3.30 -22.21
CA GLU A 21 -3.64 3.08 -20.86
C GLU A 21 -2.48 3.11 -19.86
N THR A 22 -2.56 4.00 -18.88
CA THR A 22 -1.55 4.20 -17.82
C THR A 22 -2.08 3.86 -16.43
N GLY A 23 -3.37 3.58 -16.30
CA GLY A 23 -4.02 3.16 -15.06
C GLY A 23 -5.53 3.01 -15.22
N ALA A 24 -6.23 2.72 -14.12
CA ALA A 24 -7.68 2.59 -14.10
C ALA A 24 -8.36 3.90 -14.55
N ARG A 25 -9.50 3.79 -15.25
CA ARG A 25 -10.22 4.93 -15.84
C ARG A 25 -10.70 5.93 -14.80
N ASP A 26 -11.08 5.48 -13.61
CA ASP A 26 -11.50 6.32 -12.49
C ASP A 26 -10.33 7.01 -11.77
N ALA A 27 -9.08 6.69 -12.15
CA ALA A 27 -7.86 7.25 -11.59
C ALA A 27 -7.00 7.98 -12.63
N ARG A 28 -7.54 8.26 -13.82
CA ARG A 28 -6.83 8.91 -14.94
C ARG A 28 -7.78 9.88 -15.65
N ILE A 29 -7.20 10.85 -16.33
CA ILE A 29 -7.90 11.73 -17.27
C ILE A 29 -8.06 10.97 -18.59
N ASN A 30 -9.29 10.70 -18.99
CA ASN A 30 -9.60 9.89 -20.17
C ASN A 30 -9.91 10.77 -21.38
N ILE A 31 -8.99 10.78 -22.35
CA ILE A 31 -9.18 11.45 -23.65
C ILE A 31 -9.79 10.47 -24.64
N VAL A 32 -10.79 10.88 -25.40
CA VAL A 32 -11.40 10.08 -26.45
C VAL A 32 -11.47 10.83 -27.78
N ILE A 33 -10.93 10.19 -28.84
CA ILE A 33 -11.02 10.68 -30.21
C ILE A 33 -12.20 9.98 -30.92
N LEU A 34 -13.15 10.74 -31.46
CA LEU A 34 -14.27 10.21 -32.25
C LEU A 34 -14.01 10.41 -33.75
N ALA A 35 -14.36 9.41 -34.55
CA ALA A 35 -14.22 9.45 -36.01
C ALA A 35 -15.39 10.19 -36.68
N GLU A 36 -15.11 11.22 -37.46
CA GLU A 36 -16.11 11.89 -38.32
C GLU A 36 -15.63 11.95 -39.78
N GLY A 37 -16.52 11.63 -40.72
CA GLY A 37 -16.18 11.64 -42.15
C GLY A 37 -15.25 10.51 -42.60
N TYR A 38 -15.09 9.46 -41.79
CA TYR A 38 -14.36 8.25 -42.18
C TYR A 38 -15.34 7.15 -42.57
N THR A 39 -15.24 6.65 -43.80
CA THR A 39 -16.02 5.49 -44.25
C THR A 39 -15.51 4.20 -43.60
N ALA A 40 -16.30 3.12 -43.68
CA ALA A 40 -15.89 1.81 -43.16
C ALA A 40 -14.53 1.32 -43.72
N GLY A 41 -14.18 1.68 -44.96
CA GLY A 41 -12.89 1.35 -45.58
C GLY A 41 -11.70 2.19 -45.07
N GLN A 42 -11.96 3.26 -44.31
CA GLN A 42 -10.96 4.20 -43.81
C GLN A 42 -10.66 4.05 -42.32
N GLN A 43 -11.13 2.99 -41.65
CA GLN A 43 -10.83 2.75 -40.23
C GLN A 43 -9.33 2.75 -39.92
N GLY A 44 -8.51 2.18 -40.81
CA GLY A 44 -7.05 2.19 -40.65
C GLY A 44 -6.43 3.59 -40.73
N ALA A 45 -7.02 4.50 -41.53
CA ALA A 45 -6.60 5.89 -41.58
C ALA A 45 -6.99 6.62 -40.29
N PHE A 46 -8.24 6.46 -39.83
CA PHE A 46 -8.67 7.01 -38.55
C PHE A 46 -7.81 6.54 -37.37
N ASP A 47 -7.49 5.24 -37.32
CA ASP A 47 -6.63 4.69 -36.27
C ASP A 47 -5.25 5.37 -36.25
N PHE A 48 -4.69 5.65 -37.42
CA PHE A 48 -3.42 6.37 -37.56
C PHE A 48 -3.56 7.83 -37.13
N ASP A 49 -4.60 8.53 -37.62
CA ASP A 49 -4.81 9.95 -37.35
C ASP A 49 -5.15 10.21 -35.87
N ALA A 50 -5.94 9.33 -35.24
CA ALA A 50 -6.25 9.38 -33.82
C ALA A 50 -5.00 9.14 -32.96
N ALA A 51 -4.18 8.14 -33.29
CA ALA A 51 -2.92 7.90 -32.59
C ALA A 51 -1.95 9.08 -32.75
N ASN A 52 -1.86 9.66 -33.95
CA ASN A 52 -1.01 10.83 -34.21
C ASN A 52 -1.48 12.07 -33.45
N THR A 53 -2.78 12.31 -33.38
CA THR A 53 -3.38 13.38 -32.57
C THR A 53 -3.02 13.24 -31.09
N ILE A 54 -3.19 12.04 -30.52
CA ILE A 54 -2.83 11.77 -29.12
C ILE A 54 -1.33 11.93 -28.88
N ASN A 55 -0.48 11.43 -29.78
CA ASN A 55 0.97 11.58 -29.66
C ASN A 55 1.38 13.06 -29.71
N THR A 56 0.79 13.85 -30.59
CA THR A 56 1.06 15.29 -30.72
C THR A 56 0.62 16.06 -29.47
N LEU A 57 -0.57 15.74 -28.95
CA LEU A 57 -1.10 16.32 -27.72
C LEU A 57 -0.18 16.00 -26.53
N LEU A 58 0.15 14.73 -26.31
CA LEU A 58 0.91 14.30 -25.14
C LEU A 58 2.39 14.72 -25.15
N VAL A 59 2.93 15.22 -26.26
CA VAL A 59 4.28 15.82 -26.29
C VAL A 59 4.27 17.34 -26.12
N ASP A 60 3.11 18.00 -26.21
CA ASP A 60 3.02 19.45 -25.95
C ASP A 60 3.48 19.75 -24.50
N PRO A 61 4.25 20.83 -24.26
CA PRO A 61 4.74 21.17 -22.92
C PRO A 61 3.69 21.23 -21.81
N ILE A 62 2.43 21.51 -22.14
CA ILE A 62 1.33 21.50 -21.16
C ILE A 62 1.04 20.09 -20.65
N TYR A 63 1.06 19.05 -21.51
CA TYR A 63 0.69 17.67 -21.15
C TYR A 63 1.87 16.74 -20.90
N SER A 64 3.00 16.96 -21.58
CA SER A 64 4.16 16.05 -21.61
C SER A 64 4.68 15.66 -20.23
N SER A 65 4.59 16.58 -19.28
CA SER A 65 5.04 16.30 -17.92
C SER A 65 4.07 15.46 -17.12
N TYR A 66 2.82 15.39 -17.53
CA TYR A 66 1.74 14.68 -16.86
C TYR A 66 1.25 13.50 -17.69
N HIS A 67 2.01 13.04 -18.68
CA HIS A 67 1.58 11.96 -19.57
C HIS A 67 1.09 10.71 -18.82
N GLN A 68 1.63 10.37 -17.64
CA GLN A 68 1.14 9.23 -16.83
C GLN A 68 -0.29 9.41 -16.28
N PHE A 69 -0.81 10.64 -16.25
CA PHE A 69 -2.14 11.00 -15.75
C PHE A 69 -3.24 10.76 -16.79
N PHE A 70 -2.87 10.49 -18.05
CA PHE A 70 -3.82 10.37 -19.16
C PHE A 70 -3.93 8.96 -19.70
N ASN A 71 -5.16 8.49 -19.83
CA ASN A 71 -5.54 7.43 -20.75
C ASN A 71 -6.01 8.04 -22.08
N ALA A 72 -5.92 7.28 -23.16
CA ALA A 72 -6.42 7.68 -24.46
C ALA A 72 -7.14 6.54 -25.17
N TYR A 73 -8.31 6.86 -25.72
CA TYR A 73 -9.17 5.94 -26.44
C TYR A 73 -9.59 6.55 -27.78
N SER A 74 -10.07 5.72 -28.69
CA SER A 74 -10.78 6.17 -29.88
C SER A 74 -12.11 5.43 -30.04
N ILE A 75 -13.09 6.11 -30.63
CA ILE A 75 -14.37 5.52 -31.03
C ILE A 75 -14.48 5.69 -32.54
N PHE A 76 -14.38 4.57 -33.25
CA PHE A 76 -14.64 4.55 -34.68
C PHE A 76 -16.12 4.32 -34.94
N VAL A 77 -16.72 5.21 -35.72
CA VAL A 77 -18.06 5.05 -36.28
C VAL A 77 -17.99 5.40 -37.76
N ALA A 78 -18.52 4.52 -38.61
CA ALA A 78 -18.42 4.70 -40.05
C ALA A 78 -19.44 5.75 -40.53
N SER A 79 -18.94 6.75 -41.25
CA SER A 79 -19.73 7.64 -42.10
C SER A 79 -20.09 6.96 -43.43
N ASN A 80 -21.15 7.41 -44.11
CA ASN A 80 -21.54 6.87 -45.42
C ASN A 80 -20.60 7.45 -46.49
N ASP A 81 -20.30 8.74 -46.37
CA ASP A 81 -19.36 9.45 -47.21
C ASP A 81 -18.09 9.88 -46.46
N SER A 82 -17.04 10.22 -47.22
CA SER A 82 -15.77 10.71 -46.69
C SER A 82 -15.74 12.24 -46.75
N GLY A 83 -15.22 12.90 -45.70
CA GLY A 83 -15.06 14.35 -45.66
C GLY A 83 -15.99 15.05 -44.68
N ALA A 84 -16.29 16.32 -44.97
CA ALA A 84 -17.30 17.14 -44.29
C ALA A 84 -18.01 18.02 -45.31
N ASP A 85 -19.16 18.58 -44.93
CA ASP A 85 -19.84 19.58 -45.75
C ASP A 85 -18.97 20.83 -45.91
N ASP A 86 -18.91 21.37 -47.12
CA ASP A 86 -18.28 22.67 -47.40
C ASP A 86 -19.14 23.47 -48.40
N PRO A 87 -20.05 24.32 -47.89
CA PRO A 87 -20.90 25.16 -48.72
C PRO A 87 -20.11 26.09 -49.66
N SER A 88 -18.88 26.48 -49.32
CA SER A 88 -18.06 27.36 -50.16
C SER A 88 -17.63 26.69 -51.47
N THR A 89 -17.55 25.36 -51.47
CA THR A 89 -17.19 24.53 -52.64
C THR A 89 -18.38 23.76 -53.21
N ASN A 90 -19.59 23.95 -52.65
CA ASN A 90 -20.80 23.20 -52.97
C ASN A 90 -20.61 21.68 -52.76
N THR A 91 -19.90 21.32 -51.69
CA THR A 91 -19.69 19.93 -51.25
C THR A 91 -20.65 19.61 -50.11
N TYR A 92 -21.43 18.54 -50.26
CA TYR A 92 -22.36 18.04 -49.24
C TYR A 92 -22.29 16.52 -49.20
N VAL A 93 -22.04 15.95 -48.02
CA VAL A 93 -21.71 14.53 -47.78
C VAL A 93 -22.52 13.97 -46.60
N ASP A 94 -22.90 12.69 -46.66
CA ASP A 94 -23.64 12.03 -45.58
C ASP A 94 -22.70 11.43 -44.53
N THR A 95 -22.40 12.21 -43.49
CA THR A 95 -21.49 11.83 -42.40
C THR A 95 -22.22 11.59 -41.08
N TYR A 96 -21.58 10.86 -40.16
CA TYR A 96 -22.25 10.40 -38.95
C TYR A 96 -22.61 11.53 -37.98
N PHE A 97 -21.78 12.56 -37.84
CA PHE A 97 -22.04 13.72 -36.97
C PHE A 97 -22.42 15.00 -37.72
N ASN A 98 -22.66 14.90 -39.03
CA ASN A 98 -23.11 16.01 -39.88
C ASN A 98 -22.20 17.26 -39.79
N SER A 99 -20.88 17.05 -39.82
CA SER A 99 -19.92 18.16 -39.73
C SER A 99 -19.93 19.05 -40.97
N THR A 100 -19.77 20.37 -40.75
CA THR A 100 -19.76 21.37 -41.84
C THR A 100 -18.75 22.49 -41.59
N PHE A 101 -18.10 22.93 -42.65
CA PHE A 101 -17.37 24.20 -42.72
C PHE A 101 -18.32 25.38 -42.95
N GLY A 102 -17.83 26.61 -42.76
CA GLY A 102 -18.56 27.82 -43.14
C GLY A 102 -19.59 28.30 -42.12
N SER A 103 -19.67 27.68 -40.93
CA SER A 103 -20.61 28.07 -39.89
C SER A 103 -20.45 29.55 -39.52
N PHE A 104 -21.57 30.22 -39.27
CA PHE A 104 -21.68 31.64 -38.97
C PHE A 104 -21.01 32.56 -40.01
N GLY A 105 -20.89 32.08 -41.26
CA GLY A 105 -20.23 32.80 -42.35
C GLY A 105 -18.70 32.81 -42.28
N ILE A 106 -18.10 31.97 -41.44
CA ILE A 106 -16.65 31.86 -41.27
C ILE A 106 -16.17 30.60 -42.01
N ASP A 107 -15.51 30.78 -43.16
CA ASP A 107 -15.10 29.69 -44.08
C ASP A 107 -14.36 28.51 -43.39
N ARG A 108 -13.46 28.82 -42.46
CA ARG A 108 -12.65 27.82 -41.73
C ARG A 108 -13.33 27.24 -40.48
N LEU A 109 -14.49 27.77 -40.07
CA LEU A 109 -15.15 27.33 -38.85
C LEU A 109 -15.84 26.00 -39.14
N LEU A 110 -15.31 24.95 -38.53
CA LEU A 110 -15.78 23.58 -38.67
C LEU A 110 -16.56 23.21 -37.41
N THR A 111 -17.84 22.88 -37.56
CA THR A 111 -18.73 22.56 -36.43
C THR A 111 -19.57 21.33 -36.74
N ILE A 112 -20.31 20.87 -35.73
CA ILE A 112 -21.41 19.89 -35.85
C ILE A 112 -22.69 20.53 -35.30
N PRO A 113 -23.87 19.97 -35.59
CA PRO A 113 -25.12 20.43 -35.00
C PRO A 113 -25.13 20.32 -33.46
N PRO A 114 -25.73 21.27 -32.73
CA PRO A 114 -26.46 22.43 -33.25
C PRO A 114 -25.53 23.58 -33.66
N ASN A 115 -25.76 24.14 -34.84
CA ASN A 115 -25.09 25.32 -35.37
C ASN A 115 -26.09 26.20 -36.16
N ASP A 116 -25.61 27.20 -36.91
CA ASP A 116 -26.46 28.11 -37.70
C ASP A 116 -27.06 27.49 -38.96
N ILE A 117 -26.56 26.32 -39.39
CA ILE A 117 -26.99 25.60 -40.59
C ILE A 117 -27.98 24.49 -40.23
N ASP A 118 -27.68 23.73 -39.17
CA ASP A 118 -28.52 22.67 -38.62
C ASP A 118 -28.64 22.82 -37.10
N SER A 119 -29.86 23.06 -36.64
CA SER A 119 -30.18 23.29 -35.22
C SER A 119 -30.53 22.01 -34.45
N ASN A 120 -30.59 20.85 -35.12
CA ASN A 120 -30.99 19.60 -34.49
C ASN A 120 -29.82 18.98 -33.72
N TYR A 121 -29.87 19.09 -32.39
CA TYR A 121 -28.89 18.46 -31.49
C TYR A 121 -28.63 16.97 -31.78
N ASN A 122 -29.66 16.23 -32.21
CA ASN A 122 -29.55 14.78 -32.44
C ASN A 122 -28.83 14.41 -33.74
N ASP A 123 -28.44 15.39 -34.56
CA ASP A 123 -27.68 15.15 -35.78
C ASP A 123 -26.16 15.33 -35.59
N GLY A 124 -25.73 16.01 -34.52
CA GLY A 124 -24.33 16.20 -34.15
C GLY A 124 -24.02 15.82 -32.70
N GLU A 125 -23.94 16.81 -31.82
CA GLU A 125 -23.54 16.67 -30.41
C GLU A 125 -24.30 15.56 -29.67
N GLY A 126 -25.61 15.43 -29.89
CA GLY A 126 -26.41 14.38 -29.26
C GLY A 126 -25.96 12.98 -29.63
N ARG A 127 -25.42 12.77 -30.83
CA ARG A 127 -24.83 11.47 -31.22
C ARG A 127 -23.48 11.26 -30.53
N VAL A 128 -22.69 12.32 -30.35
CA VAL A 128 -21.40 12.26 -29.63
C VAL A 128 -21.65 11.78 -28.20
N PHE A 129 -22.51 12.48 -27.46
CA PHE A 129 -22.75 12.14 -26.06
C PHE A 129 -23.47 10.80 -25.87
N ASN A 130 -24.33 10.39 -26.81
CA ASN A 130 -24.89 9.04 -26.79
C ASN A 130 -23.82 7.95 -26.97
N LEU A 131 -22.84 8.14 -27.86
CA LEU A 131 -21.75 7.18 -28.02
C LEU A 131 -20.88 7.11 -26.77
N LEU A 132 -20.54 8.27 -26.20
CA LEU A 132 -19.73 8.35 -24.98
C LEU A 132 -20.41 7.68 -23.80
N ALA A 133 -21.69 7.99 -23.55
CA ALA A 133 -22.46 7.37 -22.47
C ALA A 133 -22.53 5.83 -22.58
N ASN A 134 -22.56 5.30 -23.80
CA ASN A 134 -22.66 3.86 -24.05
C ASN A 134 -21.31 3.13 -24.03
N LEU A 135 -20.24 3.78 -24.48
CA LEU A 135 -18.94 3.11 -24.71
C LEU A 135 -17.86 3.49 -23.70
N LEU A 136 -17.86 4.74 -23.24
CA LEU A 136 -16.84 5.28 -22.32
C LEU A 136 -17.43 6.42 -21.47
N PRO A 137 -18.34 6.11 -20.52
CA PRO A 137 -18.97 7.13 -19.68
C PRO A 137 -17.99 7.86 -18.76
N GLU A 138 -16.80 7.29 -18.51
CA GLU A 138 -15.73 7.89 -17.70
C GLU A 138 -14.85 8.88 -18.48
N TYR A 139 -15.24 9.31 -19.69
CA TYR A 139 -14.47 10.29 -20.46
C TYR A 139 -14.41 11.64 -19.74
N ASP A 140 -13.26 12.31 -19.83
CA ASP A 140 -13.09 13.70 -19.38
C ASP A 140 -13.02 14.66 -20.56
N VAL A 141 -12.50 14.17 -21.69
CA VAL A 141 -12.19 15.00 -22.87
C VAL A 141 -12.62 14.29 -24.14
N ALA A 142 -13.51 14.91 -24.92
CA ALA A 142 -13.90 14.43 -26.24
C ALA A 142 -13.32 15.32 -27.34
N ILE A 143 -12.69 14.69 -28.33
CA ILE A 143 -12.20 15.33 -29.55
C ILE A 143 -12.84 14.65 -30.75
N LEU A 144 -13.53 15.41 -31.59
CA LEU A 144 -14.04 14.93 -32.87
C LEU A 144 -13.01 15.22 -33.96
N LEU A 145 -12.48 14.16 -34.57
CA LEU A 145 -11.52 14.28 -35.66
C LEU A 145 -12.24 14.09 -36.99
N VAL A 146 -12.27 15.14 -37.79
CA VAL A 146 -12.97 15.20 -39.08
C VAL A 146 -12.01 14.89 -40.22
N ASN A 147 -12.33 13.91 -41.06
CA ASN A 147 -11.52 13.45 -42.18
C ASN A 147 -11.50 14.43 -43.36
N ASP A 148 -11.00 15.65 -43.14
CA ASP A 148 -10.82 16.65 -44.18
C ASP A 148 -9.46 17.36 -44.04
N SER A 149 -8.79 17.59 -45.17
CA SER A 149 -7.49 18.26 -45.21
C SER A 149 -7.57 19.79 -45.12
N LYS A 150 -8.75 20.38 -45.34
CA LYS A 150 -9.00 21.82 -45.15
C LYS A 150 -8.78 22.17 -43.68
N TYR A 151 -8.06 23.26 -43.43
CA TYR A 151 -7.84 23.75 -42.08
C TYR A 151 -9.16 24.22 -41.47
N GLY A 152 -9.50 23.67 -40.29
CA GLY A 152 -10.65 24.09 -39.52
C GLY A 152 -10.83 23.30 -38.24
N GLY A 153 -11.55 23.93 -37.32
CA GLY A 153 -11.86 23.39 -36.02
C GLY A 153 -12.71 24.36 -35.22
N SER A 154 -13.14 23.91 -34.05
CA SER A 154 -13.88 24.71 -33.09
C SER A 154 -13.71 24.13 -31.68
N GLY A 155 -13.89 24.99 -30.67
CA GLY A 155 -14.02 24.60 -29.28
C GLY A 155 -15.46 24.35 -28.87
N GLY A 156 -15.63 24.04 -27.59
CA GLY A 156 -16.92 23.78 -26.97
C GLY A 156 -16.91 22.53 -26.10
N PRO A 157 -18.09 21.93 -25.85
CA PRO A 157 -18.21 20.67 -25.12
C PRO A 157 -17.44 19.50 -25.77
N VAL A 158 -17.22 19.59 -27.08
CA VAL A 158 -16.41 18.66 -27.88
C VAL A 158 -15.43 19.51 -28.69
N ALA A 159 -14.13 19.25 -28.57
CA ALA A 159 -13.15 19.92 -29.42
C ALA A 159 -13.20 19.31 -30.82
N ILE A 160 -13.34 20.13 -31.86
CA ILE A 160 -13.46 19.67 -33.24
C ILE A 160 -12.21 20.09 -34.00
N ALA A 161 -11.59 19.16 -34.70
CA ALA A 161 -10.44 19.43 -35.56
C ALA A 161 -10.52 18.60 -36.83
N SER A 162 -10.11 19.18 -37.95
CA SER A 162 -9.85 18.43 -39.18
C SER A 162 -8.52 17.66 -39.13
N THR A 163 -8.23 16.80 -40.10
CA THR A 163 -6.94 16.09 -40.20
C THR A 163 -5.77 16.99 -40.62
N ASN A 164 -6.03 18.27 -40.90
CA ASN A 164 -4.98 19.25 -41.09
C ASN A 164 -4.14 19.41 -39.82
N GLN A 165 -2.82 19.39 -39.94
CA GLN A 165 -1.91 19.49 -38.79
C GLN A 165 -2.10 20.78 -37.96
N LEU A 166 -2.46 21.90 -38.60
CA LEU A 166 -2.76 23.14 -37.89
C LEU A 166 -4.06 23.07 -37.08
N SER A 167 -4.98 22.15 -37.43
CA SER A 167 -6.20 21.92 -36.67
C SER A 167 -5.93 21.17 -35.37
N THR A 168 -4.85 20.37 -35.28
CA THR A 168 -4.41 19.80 -34.00
C THR A 168 -3.94 20.88 -33.03
N GLU A 169 -3.31 21.95 -33.51
CA GLU A 169 -2.96 23.11 -32.68
C GLU A 169 -4.21 23.82 -32.14
N ILE A 170 -5.28 23.90 -32.94
CA ILE A 170 -6.59 24.37 -32.47
C ILE A 170 -7.08 23.44 -31.36
N ALA A 171 -7.15 22.13 -31.59
CA ALA A 171 -7.64 21.20 -30.57
C ALA A 171 -6.90 21.38 -29.23
N ILE A 172 -5.57 21.51 -29.26
CA ILE A 172 -4.76 21.76 -28.05
C ILE A 172 -5.15 23.09 -27.36
N HIS A 173 -5.43 24.15 -28.14
CA HIS A 173 -5.92 25.43 -27.61
C HIS A 173 -7.30 25.25 -26.95
N GLU A 174 -8.25 24.59 -27.62
CA GLU A 174 -9.61 24.40 -27.10
C GLU A 174 -9.66 23.56 -25.83
N LEU A 175 -8.77 22.56 -25.72
CA LEU A 175 -8.62 21.78 -24.49
C LEU A 175 -8.10 22.64 -23.31
N GLY A 176 -7.43 23.75 -23.59
CA GLY A 176 -7.11 24.77 -22.59
C GLY A 176 -8.37 25.36 -21.95
N HIS A 177 -9.45 25.53 -22.69
CA HIS A 177 -10.75 25.95 -22.14
C HIS A 177 -11.44 24.79 -21.41
N THR A 178 -11.55 23.62 -22.04
CA THR A 178 -12.36 22.51 -21.51
C THR A 178 -11.79 21.89 -20.24
N VAL A 179 -10.46 21.68 -20.19
CA VAL A 179 -9.80 20.98 -19.07
C VAL A 179 -9.20 21.94 -18.05
N VAL A 180 -8.67 23.06 -18.54
CA VAL A 180 -7.88 23.99 -17.71
C VAL A 180 -8.65 25.27 -17.38
N HIS A 181 -9.81 25.48 -18.01
CA HIS A 181 -10.65 26.66 -17.82
C HIS A 181 -9.91 27.97 -18.11
N LEU A 182 -9.00 27.96 -19.08
CA LEU A 182 -8.29 29.15 -19.53
C LEU A 182 -9.25 30.07 -20.29
N GLY A 183 -8.98 31.38 -20.27
CA GLY A 183 -9.62 32.38 -21.11
C GLY A 183 -8.79 32.67 -22.34
N ASP A 184 -9.43 33.21 -23.37
CA ASP A 184 -8.74 33.66 -24.57
C ASP A 184 -7.89 34.90 -24.31
N GLU A 185 -6.65 34.88 -24.79
CA GLU A 185 -5.68 35.95 -24.58
C GLU A 185 -5.59 36.93 -25.77
N TYR A 186 -6.35 36.69 -26.84
CA TYR A 186 -6.51 37.67 -27.92
C TYR A 186 -7.60 38.69 -27.59
N SER A 187 -7.53 39.84 -28.27
CA SER A 187 -8.33 41.04 -27.95
C SER A 187 -9.33 41.42 -29.04
N ASP A 188 -9.50 40.56 -30.04
CA ASP A 188 -10.45 40.79 -31.13
C ASP A 188 -11.87 40.72 -30.58
N PHE A 189 -12.66 41.75 -30.83
CA PHE A 189 -13.98 41.91 -30.24
C PHE A 189 -14.93 40.78 -30.66
N TYR A 190 -15.49 40.07 -29.68
CA TYR A 190 -16.50 39.04 -29.87
C TYR A 190 -17.77 39.39 -29.09
N PRO A 191 -18.79 39.98 -29.74
CA PRO A 191 -19.99 40.43 -29.05
C PRO A 191 -20.76 39.27 -28.41
N GLY A 192 -21.12 39.44 -27.13
CA GLY A 192 -21.96 38.49 -26.39
C GLY A 192 -21.18 37.42 -25.60
N PHE A 193 -19.85 37.39 -25.67
CA PHE A 193 -19.06 36.55 -24.77
C PHE A 193 -19.15 37.09 -23.33
N PRO A 194 -19.37 36.24 -22.31
CA PRO A 194 -19.47 36.70 -20.93
C PRO A 194 -18.11 37.18 -20.39
N ASP A 195 -18.11 38.37 -19.79
CA ASP A 195 -16.96 38.92 -19.06
C ASP A 195 -16.77 38.16 -17.74
N THR A 196 -15.96 37.10 -17.76
CA THR A 196 -15.60 36.27 -16.61
C THR A 196 -14.09 36.24 -16.49
N GLU A 197 -13.53 36.33 -15.28
CA GLU A 197 -12.08 36.19 -15.14
C GLU A 197 -11.68 34.72 -15.07
N GLU A 198 -10.79 34.29 -15.95
CA GLU A 198 -10.18 32.95 -15.96
C GLU A 198 -8.78 32.96 -15.30
N PRO A 199 -8.07 31.82 -15.15
CA PRO A 199 -6.75 31.79 -14.53
C PRO A 199 -5.71 32.70 -15.21
N ASN A 200 -5.82 32.89 -16.53
CA ASN A 200 -4.86 33.63 -17.37
C ASN A 200 -5.40 34.98 -17.92
N THR A 201 -6.59 35.41 -17.52
CA THR A 201 -7.20 36.68 -17.93
C THR A 201 -7.75 37.41 -16.69
N THR A 202 -7.60 38.73 -16.63
CA THR A 202 -8.12 39.52 -15.49
C THR A 202 -8.39 40.96 -15.87
N THR A 203 -9.32 41.58 -15.16
CA THR A 203 -9.55 43.03 -15.14
C THR A 203 -8.73 43.74 -14.05
N GLN A 204 -8.11 42.98 -13.16
CA GLN A 204 -7.33 43.52 -12.05
C GLN A 204 -6.03 44.17 -12.55
N ALA A 205 -6.04 45.50 -12.64
CA ALA A 205 -4.90 46.30 -13.08
C ALA A 205 -3.77 46.44 -12.03
N ASN A 206 -3.99 46.00 -10.78
CA ASN A 206 -3.00 46.06 -9.71
C ASN A 206 -2.22 44.73 -9.59
N PRO A 207 -0.89 44.72 -9.87
CA PRO A 207 -0.07 43.51 -9.77
C PRO A 207 -0.04 42.87 -8.38
N ALA A 208 -0.35 43.60 -7.31
CA ALA A 208 -0.42 43.05 -5.95
C ALA A 208 -1.68 42.23 -5.68
N LEU A 209 -2.72 42.40 -6.50
CA LEU A 209 -4.04 41.80 -6.32
C LEU A 209 -4.41 40.79 -7.41
N MET A 210 -3.74 40.85 -8.57
CA MET A 210 -4.04 39.94 -9.68
C MET A 210 -3.73 38.47 -9.37
N LYS A 211 -4.37 37.57 -10.11
CA LYS A 211 -4.32 36.12 -9.89
C LYS A 211 -2.91 35.54 -9.93
N TRP A 212 -2.09 35.94 -10.90
CA TRP A 212 -0.73 35.42 -11.07
C TRP A 212 0.36 36.28 -10.43
N LYS A 213 0.04 37.04 -9.36
CA LYS A 213 1.01 37.89 -8.65
C LYS A 213 2.27 37.15 -8.19
N ALA A 214 2.19 35.85 -7.88
CA ALA A 214 3.34 35.04 -7.48
C ALA A 214 4.36 34.82 -8.62
N TRP A 215 3.92 35.00 -9.88
CA TRP A 215 4.77 34.97 -11.06
C TRP A 215 5.30 36.35 -11.46
N PHE A 216 4.68 37.44 -11.00
CA PHE A 216 5.04 38.79 -11.40
C PHE A 216 6.48 39.12 -11.00
N VAL A 217 7.28 39.57 -11.97
CA VAL A 217 8.68 39.91 -11.74
C VAL A 217 8.77 41.33 -11.16
N PRO A 218 9.34 41.53 -9.96
CA PRO A 218 9.51 42.86 -9.38
C PRO A 218 10.25 43.82 -10.30
N GLY A 219 9.79 45.07 -10.40
CA GLY A 219 10.35 46.10 -11.29
C GLY A 219 9.82 46.08 -12.72
N THR A 220 8.95 45.11 -13.08
CA THR A 220 8.25 45.10 -14.36
C THR A 220 7.28 46.29 -14.46
N PRO A 221 7.30 47.07 -15.56
CA PRO A 221 6.29 48.11 -15.79
C PRO A 221 4.87 47.52 -15.87
N TYR A 222 3.87 48.24 -15.34
CA TYR A 222 2.47 47.81 -15.38
C TYR A 222 1.55 49.00 -15.75
N PRO A 223 0.71 48.89 -16.81
CA PRO A 223 0.64 47.77 -17.76
C PRO A 223 1.99 47.51 -18.45
N THR A 224 2.31 46.25 -18.68
CA THR A 224 3.57 45.83 -19.28
C THR A 224 3.57 46.15 -20.77
N PRO A 225 4.55 46.91 -21.30
CA PRO A 225 4.60 47.23 -22.72
C PRO A 225 4.64 45.95 -23.57
N PRO A 226 3.84 45.86 -24.64
CA PRO A 226 3.81 44.67 -25.49
C PRO A 226 4.98 44.65 -26.48
N THR A 227 6.21 44.78 -25.98
CA THR A 227 7.45 44.76 -26.76
C THR A 227 8.23 43.47 -26.52
N LEU A 228 9.11 43.11 -27.45
CA LEU A 228 9.92 41.89 -27.35
C LEU A 228 10.86 41.88 -26.14
N ASP A 229 11.23 43.04 -25.61
CA ASP A 229 12.03 43.18 -24.38
C ASP A 229 11.35 42.50 -23.18
N PHE A 230 10.02 42.39 -23.21
CA PHE A 230 9.22 41.77 -22.15
C PHE A 230 8.64 40.40 -22.54
N ALA A 231 9.02 39.83 -23.70
CA ALA A 231 8.38 38.62 -24.22
C ALA A 231 8.47 37.39 -23.28
N SER A 232 9.55 37.26 -22.51
CA SER A 232 9.85 36.10 -21.66
C SER A 232 9.45 36.27 -20.19
N ILE A 233 9.03 37.48 -19.79
CA ILE A 233 8.63 37.77 -18.41
C ILE A 233 7.13 37.54 -18.22
N VAL A 234 6.73 37.27 -16.97
CA VAL A 234 5.32 37.31 -16.58
C VAL A 234 5.01 38.72 -16.07
N GLY A 235 4.10 39.38 -16.77
CA GLY A 235 3.72 40.77 -16.57
C GLY A 235 2.21 40.95 -16.53
N LEU A 236 1.77 42.16 -16.85
CA LEU A 236 0.36 42.55 -16.93
C LEU A 236 0.13 43.23 -18.29
N PHE A 237 0.03 42.42 -19.34
CA PHE A 237 -0.09 42.92 -20.72
C PHE A 237 -1.54 43.24 -21.03
N GLU A 238 -1.83 44.49 -21.38
CA GLU A 238 -3.19 44.91 -21.75
C GLU A 238 -3.60 44.28 -23.10
N GLY A 239 -4.88 43.92 -23.21
CA GLY A 239 -5.46 43.23 -24.35
C GLY A 239 -5.61 41.73 -24.07
N ALA A 240 -6.81 41.29 -23.77
CA ALA A 240 -7.19 39.89 -23.54
C ALA A 240 -8.71 39.77 -23.54
N HIS A 241 -9.23 38.54 -23.52
CA HIS A 241 -10.67 38.27 -23.35
C HIS A 241 -11.55 39.05 -24.31
N TYR A 242 -11.15 39.15 -25.58
CA TYR A 242 -11.89 39.90 -26.61
C TYR A 242 -11.99 41.42 -26.36
N HIS A 243 -11.17 41.96 -25.46
CA HIS A 243 -11.10 43.39 -25.16
C HIS A 243 -9.70 43.93 -25.41
N ALA A 244 -9.61 45.03 -26.18
CA ALA A 244 -8.35 45.72 -26.41
C ALA A 244 -7.85 46.52 -25.19
N LYS A 245 -8.71 46.80 -24.22
CA LYS A 245 -8.41 47.62 -23.02
C LYS A 245 -9.12 47.08 -21.79
N GLY A 246 -8.55 47.35 -20.61
CA GLY A 246 -9.17 47.00 -19.32
C GLY A 246 -9.10 45.51 -18.95
N TRP A 247 -8.63 44.66 -19.86
CA TRP A 247 -8.33 43.25 -19.63
C TRP A 247 -6.85 42.98 -19.87
N PHE A 248 -6.30 42.06 -19.08
CA PHE A 248 -4.88 41.77 -19.04
C PHE A 248 -4.60 40.27 -19.16
N ARG A 249 -3.46 39.95 -19.79
CA ARG A 249 -2.89 38.60 -19.90
C ARG A 249 -1.48 38.54 -19.29
N PRO A 250 -1.01 37.35 -18.90
CA PRO A 250 0.23 37.18 -18.13
C PRO A 250 1.51 37.29 -18.94
N GLN A 251 1.50 36.97 -20.24
CA GLN A 251 2.69 37.05 -21.09
C GLN A 251 2.38 37.71 -22.42
N LEU A 252 3.42 38.18 -23.12
CA LEU A 252 3.27 38.82 -24.41
C LEU A 252 2.52 37.93 -25.41
N ASN A 253 2.86 36.63 -25.42
CA ASN A 253 2.24 35.63 -26.27
C ASN A 253 2.03 34.30 -25.52
N CYS A 254 1.05 33.53 -25.97
CA CYS A 254 0.60 32.26 -25.40
C CYS A 254 -0.16 31.47 -26.47
N LYS A 255 -0.29 30.16 -26.34
CA LYS A 255 -1.19 29.37 -27.20
C LYS A 255 -2.65 29.86 -27.13
N MET A 256 -3.08 30.37 -25.98
CA MET A 256 -4.41 31.01 -25.81
C MET A 256 -4.55 32.34 -26.56
N ARG A 257 -3.48 32.84 -27.19
CA ARG A 257 -3.47 34.05 -28.00
C ARG A 257 -3.17 33.78 -29.47
N THR A 258 -2.21 32.88 -29.73
CA THR A 258 -1.67 32.64 -31.07
C THR A 258 -1.21 31.19 -31.18
N LEU A 259 -1.77 30.48 -32.15
CA LEU A 259 -1.41 29.09 -32.44
C LEU A 259 0.09 28.95 -32.80
N GLY A 260 0.67 27.78 -32.57
CA GLY A 260 2.12 27.55 -32.76
C GLY A 260 3.01 28.22 -31.71
N THR A 261 2.42 28.89 -30.70
CA THR A 261 3.14 29.41 -29.53
C THR A 261 2.91 28.47 -28.34
N PRO A 262 3.91 28.20 -27.49
CA PRO A 262 3.70 27.45 -26.24
C PRO A 262 2.73 28.18 -25.30
N PHE A 263 2.11 27.42 -24.39
CA PHE A 263 1.36 28.00 -23.27
C PHE A 263 2.28 28.85 -22.38
N CYS A 264 1.74 29.95 -21.86
CA CYS A 264 2.45 30.81 -20.92
C CYS A 264 2.58 30.13 -19.55
N LYS A 265 3.50 30.62 -18.71
CA LYS A 265 3.78 30.02 -17.38
C LYS A 265 2.56 29.95 -16.47
N VAL A 266 1.65 30.91 -16.57
CA VAL A 266 0.40 30.94 -15.79
C VAL A 266 -0.59 29.89 -16.29
N CYS A 267 -0.69 29.70 -17.62
CA CYS A 267 -1.49 28.61 -18.19
C CYS A 267 -0.92 27.23 -17.80
N LEU A 268 0.42 27.07 -17.80
CA LEU A 268 1.07 25.82 -17.38
C LEU A 268 0.84 25.50 -15.90
N GLU A 269 0.84 26.51 -15.02
CA GLU A 269 0.48 26.35 -13.60
C GLU A 269 -0.98 25.93 -13.45
N ALA A 270 -1.90 26.61 -14.14
CA ALA A 270 -3.32 26.27 -14.11
C ALA A 270 -3.55 24.83 -14.60
N ALA A 271 -2.86 24.42 -15.67
CA ALA A 271 -2.97 23.07 -16.22
C ALA A 271 -2.51 22.01 -15.22
N ALA A 272 -1.37 22.23 -14.57
CA ALA A 272 -0.87 21.33 -13.55
C ALA A 272 -1.88 21.16 -12.40
N LEU A 273 -2.48 22.25 -11.93
CA LEU A 273 -3.50 22.22 -10.88
C LEU A 273 -4.76 21.48 -11.33
N SER A 274 -5.27 21.76 -12.53
CA SER A 274 -6.43 21.04 -13.09
C SER A 274 -6.17 19.54 -13.25
N PHE A 275 -4.97 19.15 -13.68
CA PHE A 275 -4.64 17.73 -13.80
C PHE A 275 -4.55 17.03 -12.46
N TYR A 276 -4.04 17.69 -11.43
CA TYR A 276 -4.02 17.14 -10.08
C TYR A 276 -5.41 17.06 -9.44
N ASP A 277 -6.31 17.99 -9.76
CA ASP A 277 -7.70 17.96 -9.31
C ASP A 277 -8.44 16.73 -9.88
N LEU A 278 -8.24 16.46 -11.18
CA LEU A 278 -8.83 15.31 -11.86
C LEU A 278 -8.15 13.98 -11.52
N SER A 279 -6.83 13.99 -11.35
CA SER A 279 -6.03 12.79 -11.09
C SER A 279 -4.94 13.10 -10.07
N PRO A 280 -5.18 12.83 -8.77
CA PRO A 280 -4.22 13.08 -7.69
C PRO A 280 -2.87 12.34 -7.86
N PRO A 281 -1.78 12.82 -7.24
CA PRO A 281 -0.41 12.31 -7.46
C PRO A 281 -0.16 10.85 -7.03
N ILE A 282 -0.90 10.32 -6.05
CA ILE A 282 -0.71 8.95 -5.55
C ILE A 282 -1.49 7.99 -6.44
N ASP A 283 -0.80 7.02 -7.04
CA ASP A 283 -1.43 6.00 -7.89
C ASP A 283 -2.01 4.87 -7.04
N SER A 284 -1.20 4.30 -6.16
CA SER A 284 -1.64 3.24 -5.27
C SER A 284 -0.82 3.20 -3.99
N VAL A 285 -1.37 2.52 -2.99
CA VAL A 285 -0.70 2.30 -1.72
C VAL A 285 -0.84 0.85 -1.26
N VAL A 286 0.14 0.39 -0.51
CA VAL A 286 0.09 -0.87 0.25
C VAL A 286 0.50 -0.55 1.69
N PRO A 287 -0.21 -1.03 2.70
CA PRO A 287 -1.50 -1.74 2.63
C PRO A 287 -2.63 -0.84 2.11
N THR A 288 -3.62 -1.43 1.43
CA THR A 288 -4.81 -0.68 0.95
C THR A 288 -5.85 -0.47 2.06
N ALA A 289 -5.82 -1.30 3.11
CA ALA A 289 -6.71 -1.17 4.25
C ALA A 289 -6.35 0.09 5.06
N PRO A 290 -7.30 0.98 5.39
CA PRO A 290 -7.02 2.22 6.13
C PRO A 290 -6.76 2.01 7.62
N SER A 291 -6.93 0.77 8.11
CA SER A 291 -6.66 0.39 9.49
C SER A 291 -6.02 -0.99 9.56
N LEU A 292 -5.00 -1.12 10.42
CA LEU A 292 -4.22 -2.34 10.58
C LEU A 292 -4.08 -2.66 12.07
N GLY A 293 -4.31 -3.93 12.43
CA GLY A 293 -3.96 -4.45 13.76
C GLY A 293 -2.64 -5.21 13.65
N LEU A 294 -1.62 -4.74 14.36
CA LEU A 294 -0.27 -5.35 14.37
C LEU A 294 0.05 -5.90 15.74
N PHE A 295 1.06 -6.78 15.82
CA PHE A 295 1.61 -7.26 17.10
C PHE A 295 3.05 -6.76 17.26
N THR A 296 3.53 -6.60 18.49
CA THR A 296 4.94 -6.28 18.72
C THR A 296 5.73 -7.46 19.30
N PRO A 297 6.91 -7.84 18.74
CA PRO A 297 7.60 -7.24 17.58
C PRO A 297 7.13 -7.77 16.22
N GLU A 298 6.90 -6.87 15.29
CA GLU A 298 6.61 -7.11 13.87
C GLU A 298 7.24 -5.99 13.04
N ILE A 299 7.69 -6.31 11.82
CA ILE A 299 8.13 -5.30 10.84
C ILE A 299 7.00 -5.15 9.83
N GLU A 300 6.46 -3.94 9.74
CA GLU A 300 5.45 -3.60 8.74
C GLU A 300 6.04 -2.62 7.71
N SER A 301 5.58 -2.72 6.46
CA SER A 301 6.04 -1.87 5.35
C SER A 301 4.89 -1.23 4.60
N PHE A 302 4.99 0.08 4.43
CA PHE A 302 4.10 0.90 3.63
C PHE A 302 4.78 1.21 2.31
N ILE A 303 4.09 0.96 1.20
CA ILE A 303 4.57 1.18 -0.16
C ILE A 303 3.65 2.17 -0.84
N LEU A 304 4.25 3.18 -1.45
CA LEU A 304 3.59 4.25 -2.18
C LEU A 304 4.02 4.21 -3.65
N THR A 305 3.06 3.99 -4.54
CA THR A 305 3.25 4.15 -5.98
C THR A 305 2.71 5.50 -6.40
N LEU A 306 3.53 6.29 -7.09
CA LEU A 306 3.17 7.64 -7.55
C LEU A 306 2.90 7.64 -9.05
N LYS A 307 1.94 8.46 -9.48
CA LYS A 307 1.76 8.82 -10.89
C LYS A 307 2.88 9.78 -11.25
N GLN A 308 4.02 9.25 -11.68
CA GLN A 308 5.24 10.05 -11.88
C GLN A 308 5.03 11.09 -12.98
N PRO A 309 5.08 12.40 -12.68
CA PRO A 309 5.32 13.40 -13.70
C PRO A 309 6.77 13.26 -14.20
N THR A 310 7.13 13.92 -15.30
CA THR A 310 8.56 13.98 -15.71
C THR A 310 9.44 14.66 -14.66
N THR A 311 8.86 15.52 -13.82
CA THR A 311 9.51 16.11 -12.64
C THR A 311 9.15 15.32 -11.39
N PRO A 312 10.11 14.99 -10.51
CA PRO A 312 9.86 14.15 -9.35
C PRO A 312 8.86 14.76 -8.37
N LEU A 313 7.97 13.94 -7.86
CA LEU A 313 7.16 14.23 -6.68
C LEU A 313 8.02 13.99 -5.43
N SER A 314 7.87 14.84 -4.43
CA SER A 314 8.45 14.60 -3.10
C SER A 314 7.53 13.72 -2.26
N VAL A 315 8.11 12.83 -1.47
CA VAL A 315 7.40 12.02 -0.48
C VAL A 315 7.91 12.40 0.91
N LYS A 316 7.01 12.49 1.89
CA LYS A 316 7.35 12.64 3.31
C LYS A 316 6.45 11.76 4.15
N TRP A 317 7.05 10.95 5.01
CA TRP A 317 6.32 10.14 5.99
C TRP A 317 6.21 10.87 7.32
N ALA A 318 5.14 10.60 8.06
CA ALA A 318 4.95 11.06 9.43
C ALA A 318 4.33 9.95 10.28
N VAL A 319 4.69 9.92 11.55
CA VAL A 319 4.10 9.02 12.55
C VAL A 319 3.60 9.86 13.72
N ASP A 320 2.33 9.69 14.09
CA ASP A 320 1.66 10.43 15.17
C ASP A 320 1.80 11.96 15.02
N GLY A 321 1.70 12.44 13.78
CA GLY A 321 1.86 13.85 13.41
C GLY A 321 3.32 14.34 13.35
N ASN A 322 4.30 13.50 13.71
CA ASN A 322 5.72 13.85 13.63
C ASN A 322 6.29 13.47 12.27
N THR A 323 6.64 14.48 11.46
CA THR A 323 7.30 14.24 10.17
C THR A 323 8.67 13.59 10.37
N LEU A 324 8.97 12.58 9.56
CA LEU A 324 10.25 11.87 9.51
C LEU A 324 11.10 12.44 8.37
N PRO A 325 12.02 13.41 8.62
CA PRO A 325 12.64 14.17 7.54
C PRO A 325 13.59 13.36 6.66
N ALA A 326 14.13 12.24 7.18
CA ALA A 326 14.99 11.33 6.44
C ALA A 326 14.18 10.38 5.53
N GLU A 327 12.93 10.10 5.88
CA GLU A 327 12.06 9.16 5.16
C GLU A 327 11.35 9.88 4.01
N THR A 328 12.00 9.87 2.86
CA THR A 328 11.53 10.52 1.62
C THR A 328 11.32 9.57 0.46
N GLY A 329 11.48 8.26 0.71
CA GLY A 329 11.28 7.21 -0.27
C GLY A 329 9.82 6.80 -0.41
N SER A 330 9.54 6.07 -1.49
CA SER A 330 8.24 5.41 -1.73
C SER A 330 7.98 4.20 -0.82
N ILE A 331 8.96 3.77 -0.02
CA ILE A 331 8.81 2.67 0.93
C ILE A 331 9.17 3.20 2.30
N PHE A 332 8.31 2.95 3.27
CA PHE A 332 8.57 3.21 4.68
C PHE A 332 8.30 1.92 5.46
N ALA A 333 9.33 1.41 6.12
CA ALA A 333 9.23 0.23 6.97
C ALA A 333 9.59 0.60 8.40
N PHE A 334 8.87 0.06 9.37
CA PHE A 334 9.17 0.24 10.79
C PHE A 334 9.02 -1.05 11.56
N ASP A 335 9.73 -1.12 12.69
CA ASP A 335 9.51 -2.15 13.72
C ASP A 335 8.50 -1.61 14.72
N THR A 336 7.43 -2.37 14.98
CA THR A 336 6.39 -2.02 15.96
C THR A 336 6.94 -1.78 17.37
N ILE A 337 8.13 -2.30 17.72
CA ILE A 337 8.82 -1.99 18.97
C ILE A 337 9.03 -0.47 19.11
N LEU A 338 9.34 0.23 18.01
CA LEU A 338 9.66 1.66 18.03
C LEU A 338 8.42 2.54 18.19
N LEU A 339 7.24 2.04 17.78
CA LEU A 339 5.97 2.73 18.00
C LEU A 339 5.49 2.59 19.44
N GLY A 340 5.70 1.41 20.04
CA GLY A 340 5.08 1.06 21.32
C GLY A 340 3.68 0.49 21.11
N SER A 341 3.06 0.02 22.20
CA SER A 341 1.70 -0.53 22.14
C SER A 341 0.64 0.58 22.18
N GLY A 342 -0.42 0.43 21.39
CA GLY A 342 -1.56 1.32 21.35
C GLY A 342 -1.85 1.84 19.94
N PRO A 343 -2.75 2.82 19.82
CA PRO A 343 -3.12 3.41 18.54
C PRO A 343 -2.04 4.39 18.05
N HIS A 344 -1.71 4.28 16.77
CA HIS A 344 -0.78 5.15 16.05
C HIS A 344 -1.38 5.58 14.72
N MET A 345 -0.90 6.71 14.20
CA MET A 345 -1.21 7.20 12.86
C MET A 345 0.05 7.21 12.01
N VAL A 346 -0.02 6.59 10.84
CA VAL A 346 1.02 6.70 9.81
C VAL A 346 0.45 7.51 8.66
N ASP A 347 1.13 8.59 8.29
CA ASP A 347 0.75 9.45 7.19
C ASP A 347 1.86 9.49 6.14
N VAL A 348 1.48 9.59 4.87
CA VAL A 348 2.39 9.92 3.78
C VAL A 348 1.85 11.08 2.97
N LEU A 349 2.70 12.08 2.74
CA LEU A 349 2.42 13.24 1.89
C LEU A 349 3.22 13.11 0.59
N ALA A 350 2.54 13.02 -0.54
CA ALA A 350 3.11 13.23 -1.86
C ALA A 350 2.87 14.68 -2.30
N ARG A 351 3.86 15.35 -2.88
CA ARG A 351 3.73 16.76 -3.31
C ARG A 351 4.57 17.08 -4.55
N ASP A 352 4.01 17.84 -5.48
CA ASP A 352 4.75 18.44 -6.59
C ASP A 352 5.75 19.49 -6.11
N VAL A 353 7.02 19.29 -6.45
CA VAL A 353 8.13 20.20 -6.12
C VAL A 353 8.86 20.68 -7.37
N SER A 354 8.24 20.58 -8.54
CA SER A 354 8.80 21.00 -9.84
C SER A 354 9.09 22.50 -9.93
N GLY A 355 8.48 23.30 -9.05
CA GLY A 355 8.55 24.77 -9.10
C GLY A 355 7.65 25.39 -10.17
N ARG A 356 6.81 24.58 -10.86
CA ARG A 356 5.80 25.05 -11.82
C ARG A 356 4.53 25.58 -11.18
N ILE A 357 4.32 25.25 -9.91
CA ILE A 357 3.17 25.68 -9.13
C ILE A 357 3.68 26.59 -8.02
N ARG A 358 3.41 27.89 -8.16
CA ARG A 358 3.73 28.95 -7.20
C ARG A 358 2.57 29.27 -6.28
N THR A 359 1.33 29.05 -6.75
CA THR A 359 0.12 29.34 -6.00
C THR A 359 -0.79 28.12 -6.01
N ASP A 360 -0.97 27.48 -4.85
CA ASP A 360 -1.84 26.31 -4.69
C ASP A 360 -2.67 26.43 -3.40
N PRO A 361 -3.66 27.34 -3.36
CA PRO A 361 -4.50 27.54 -2.18
C PRO A 361 -5.38 26.32 -1.90
N GLY A 362 -5.76 25.58 -2.95
CA GLY A 362 -6.56 24.35 -2.86
C GLY A 362 -5.76 23.13 -2.39
N LYS A 363 -4.43 23.21 -2.35
CA LYS A 363 -3.53 22.09 -2.06
C LYS A 363 -3.71 20.92 -3.03
N LEU A 364 -4.05 21.20 -4.28
CA LEU A 364 -4.29 20.20 -5.32
C LEU A 364 -3.00 19.46 -5.69
N SER A 365 -1.87 20.16 -5.69
CA SER A 365 -0.57 19.59 -6.05
C SER A 365 0.03 18.63 -5.01
N GLN A 366 -0.75 18.27 -4.00
CA GLN A 366 -0.33 17.38 -2.92
C GLN A 366 -1.46 16.48 -2.45
N GLU A 367 -1.09 15.34 -1.91
CA GLU A 367 -2.03 14.33 -1.45
C GLU A 367 -1.50 13.60 -0.23
N THR A 368 -2.38 13.36 0.74
CA THR A 368 -2.08 12.59 1.93
C THR A 368 -2.81 11.26 1.90
N ARG A 369 -2.12 10.19 2.32
CA ARG A 369 -2.73 8.91 2.70
C ARG A 369 -2.39 8.61 4.15
N SER A 370 -3.34 8.02 4.86
CA SER A 370 -3.28 7.83 6.29
C SER A 370 -3.74 6.43 6.67
N TRP A 371 -3.05 5.83 7.64
CA TRP A 371 -3.38 4.55 8.23
C TRP A 371 -3.50 4.67 9.73
N HIS A 372 -4.56 4.08 10.28
CA HIS A 372 -4.72 3.89 11.72
C HIS A 372 -4.11 2.53 12.08
N ILE A 373 -3.09 2.52 12.92
CA ILE A 373 -2.41 1.31 13.35
C ILE A 373 -2.77 1.06 14.80
N ASP A 374 -3.24 -0.13 15.14
CA ASP A 374 -3.37 -0.55 16.53
C ASP A 374 -2.30 -1.60 16.82
N VAL A 375 -1.25 -1.19 17.53
CA VAL A 375 -0.15 -2.07 17.92
C VAL A 375 -0.54 -2.74 19.23
N ASN A 376 -0.89 -4.01 19.13
CA ASN A 376 -1.17 -4.82 20.31
C ASN A 376 0.16 -5.17 20.99
N GLY A 377 0.26 -4.80 22.27
CA GLY A 377 1.39 -5.21 23.13
C GLY A 377 1.51 -6.73 23.17
N PRO A 378 2.67 -7.28 23.58
CA PRO A 378 2.77 -8.72 23.76
C PRO A 378 1.74 -9.12 24.83
N THR A 379 0.80 -10.01 24.48
CA THR A 379 0.10 -10.80 25.50
C THR A 379 1.18 -11.36 26.43
N ALA A 380 1.05 -11.13 27.74
CA ALA A 380 2.05 -11.58 28.72
C ALA A 380 2.49 -13.01 28.40
N LEU A 381 3.81 -13.21 28.29
CA LEU A 381 4.39 -14.48 27.85
C LEU A 381 3.95 -15.60 28.80
N SER A 382 3.66 -16.78 28.25
CA SER A 382 3.52 -17.97 29.08
C SER A 382 4.87 -18.37 29.67
N GLN A 383 4.89 -18.88 30.90
CA GLN A 383 6.13 -19.34 31.53
C GLN A 383 6.05 -20.82 31.85
N PRO A 384 7.18 -21.54 31.97
CA PRO A 384 7.16 -22.92 32.45
C PRO A 384 6.56 -22.98 33.86
N ILE A 385 5.36 -23.54 33.99
CA ILE A 385 4.72 -23.84 35.29
C ILE A 385 5.05 -25.25 35.76
N ASN A 386 5.52 -26.09 34.83
CA ASN A 386 6.09 -27.40 35.11
C ASN A 386 7.28 -27.67 34.20
N VAL A 387 8.30 -28.29 34.76
CA VAL A 387 9.38 -28.93 34.02
C VAL A 387 9.64 -30.32 34.60
N SER A 388 9.94 -31.29 33.74
CA SER A 388 10.08 -32.68 34.16
C SER A 388 11.09 -33.45 33.31
N THR A 389 11.60 -34.54 33.86
CA THR A 389 12.35 -35.52 33.09
C THR A 389 12.07 -36.94 33.55
N ARG A 390 11.70 -37.80 32.60
CA ARG A 390 11.65 -39.25 32.79
C ARG A 390 12.96 -39.85 32.30
N GLY A 391 13.59 -40.68 33.12
CA GLY A 391 14.82 -41.37 32.73
C GLY A 391 15.21 -42.48 33.69
N ASN A 392 16.29 -43.17 33.33
CA ASN A 392 16.85 -44.26 34.14
C ASN A 392 17.49 -43.73 35.43
N VAL A 393 17.20 -44.42 36.53
CA VAL A 393 17.86 -44.28 37.82
C VAL A 393 18.64 -45.56 38.08
N LEU A 394 19.97 -45.47 38.02
CA LEU A 394 20.88 -46.60 38.24
C LEU A 394 21.74 -46.36 39.49
N GLY A 395 22.56 -47.36 39.85
CA GLY A 395 23.47 -47.27 40.98
C GLY A 395 24.66 -46.32 40.75
N GLY A 396 25.34 -45.95 41.86
CA GLY A 396 26.57 -45.17 41.83
C GLY A 396 26.39 -43.75 41.32
N GLU A 397 27.13 -43.39 40.27
CA GLU A 397 27.11 -42.06 39.64
C GLU A 397 26.02 -41.91 38.56
N ASN A 398 25.37 -43.01 38.18
CA ASN A 398 24.37 -43.09 37.10
C ASN A 398 22.93 -42.83 37.61
N VAL A 399 22.81 -41.92 38.56
CA VAL A 399 21.51 -41.47 39.09
C VAL A 399 20.87 -40.45 38.16
N LEU A 400 19.55 -40.26 38.28
CA LEU A 400 18.84 -39.25 37.50
C LEU A 400 19.06 -37.88 38.16
N ILE A 401 19.60 -36.94 37.41
CA ILE A 401 19.92 -35.59 37.91
C ILE A 401 19.16 -34.57 37.09
N GLY A 402 18.14 -33.94 37.69
CA GLY A 402 17.42 -32.79 37.11
C GLY A 402 17.93 -31.48 37.69
N GLY A 403 18.72 -30.73 36.90
CA GLY A 403 19.08 -29.35 37.24
C GLY A 403 17.98 -28.38 36.83
N PHE A 404 17.66 -27.40 37.67
CA PHE A 404 16.67 -26.35 37.37
C PHE A 404 17.10 -24.99 37.93
N ILE A 405 16.62 -23.91 37.33
CA ILE A 405 16.95 -22.53 37.73
C ILE A 405 15.66 -21.79 38.08
N VAL A 406 15.67 -21.18 39.27
CA VAL A 406 14.71 -20.14 39.66
C VAL A 406 15.28 -18.80 39.21
N GLY A 407 14.66 -18.17 38.23
CA GLY A 407 15.00 -16.84 37.75
C GLY A 407 14.27 -15.74 38.51
N GLY A 408 14.68 -14.48 38.34
CA GLY A 408 14.04 -13.32 38.98
C GLY A 408 14.70 -12.92 40.30
N THR A 409 13.95 -12.22 41.16
CA THR A 409 14.46 -11.64 42.42
C THR A 409 13.67 -12.05 43.65
N THR A 410 12.53 -12.74 43.48
CA THR A 410 11.64 -13.14 44.57
C THR A 410 11.76 -14.64 44.82
N PRO A 411 11.91 -15.11 46.07
CA PRO A 411 11.90 -16.54 46.35
C PRO A 411 10.60 -17.19 45.85
N LYS A 412 10.74 -18.30 45.11
CA LYS A 412 9.62 -19.02 44.50
C LYS A 412 9.26 -20.25 45.31
N LYS A 413 7.96 -20.46 45.53
CA LYS A 413 7.42 -21.67 46.16
C LYS A 413 7.23 -22.75 45.12
N LEU A 414 7.85 -23.92 45.34
CA LEU A 414 7.87 -25.04 44.41
C LEU A 414 7.46 -26.34 45.11
N ILE A 415 7.00 -27.31 44.32
CA ILE A 415 7.01 -28.72 44.72
C ILE A 415 7.86 -29.53 43.73
N ILE A 416 8.77 -30.33 44.27
CA ILE A 416 9.67 -31.19 43.52
C ILE A 416 9.33 -32.63 43.88
N ARG A 417 9.09 -33.48 42.87
CA ARG A 417 8.65 -34.86 43.06
C ARG A 417 9.55 -35.85 42.36
N ALA A 418 9.68 -37.03 42.93
CA ALA A 418 10.23 -38.20 42.27
C ALA A 418 9.16 -39.29 42.23
N ILE A 419 8.64 -39.54 41.03
CA ILE A 419 7.55 -40.48 40.75
C ILE A 419 8.17 -41.76 40.18
N GLY A 420 7.81 -42.90 40.79
CA GLY A 420 8.36 -44.21 40.49
C GLY A 420 7.23 -45.22 40.33
N PRO A 421 6.75 -45.88 41.39
CA PRO A 421 5.69 -46.89 41.32
C PRO A 421 4.42 -46.45 40.55
N SER A 422 4.03 -45.17 40.63
CA SER A 422 2.86 -44.67 39.91
C SER A 422 2.99 -44.74 38.39
N LEU A 423 4.22 -44.79 37.84
CA LEU A 423 4.45 -44.92 36.40
C LEU A 423 3.98 -46.25 35.83
N GLN A 424 3.82 -47.29 36.65
CA GLN A 424 3.28 -48.59 36.22
C GLN A 424 1.85 -48.47 35.67
N GLN A 425 1.07 -47.54 36.23
CA GLN A 425 -0.30 -47.26 35.75
C GLN A 425 -0.30 -46.59 34.36
N LEU A 426 0.82 -45.99 33.97
CA LEU A 426 1.04 -45.35 32.68
C LEU A 426 1.75 -46.29 31.68
N GLY A 427 1.85 -47.58 32.01
CA GLY A 427 2.42 -48.61 31.14
C GLY A 427 3.94 -48.76 31.22
N ILE A 428 4.62 -48.10 32.17
CA ILE A 428 6.06 -48.26 32.37
C ILE A 428 6.33 -49.46 33.28
N THR A 429 6.87 -50.52 32.68
CA THR A 429 6.99 -51.82 33.36
C THR A 429 8.17 -51.87 34.33
N ASP A 430 9.27 -51.21 34.00
CA ASP A 430 10.49 -51.13 34.83
C ASP A 430 10.54 -49.87 35.70
N ALA A 431 9.41 -49.49 36.31
CA ALA A 431 9.34 -48.30 37.15
C ALA A 431 10.15 -48.47 38.45
N LEU A 432 10.89 -47.43 38.85
CA LEU A 432 11.68 -47.40 40.08
C LEU A 432 10.78 -47.61 41.30
N SER A 433 10.94 -48.72 42.01
CA SER A 433 9.98 -49.13 43.05
C SER A 433 10.05 -48.34 44.36
N ASP A 434 11.15 -47.63 44.60
CA ASP A 434 11.40 -46.88 45.84
C ASP A 434 12.33 -45.67 45.55
N PRO A 435 11.79 -44.56 45.01
CA PRO A 435 12.56 -43.36 44.72
C PRO A 435 12.92 -42.58 45.99
N VAL A 436 14.13 -42.01 46.00
CA VAL A 436 14.63 -41.07 47.02
C VAL A 436 15.02 -39.77 46.31
N LEU A 437 14.48 -38.65 46.79
CA LEU A 437 14.74 -37.31 46.24
C LEU A 437 15.65 -36.49 47.17
N GLN A 438 16.70 -35.90 46.61
CA GLN A 438 17.56 -34.93 47.30
C GLN A 438 17.69 -33.63 46.50
N ILE A 439 17.55 -32.50 47.18
CA ILE A 439 17.70 -31.16 46.57
C ILE A 439 19.01 -30.55 47.04
N PHE A 440 19.80 -30.04 46.11
CA PHE A 440 21.07 -29.37 46.36
C PHE A 440 21.01 -27.91 45.91
N GLY A 441 21.63 -27.04 46.70
CA GLY A 441 21.87 -25.65 46.33
C GLY A 441 23.10 -25.50 45.44
N SER A 442 23.33 -24.29 44.92
CA SER A 442 24.47 -23.97 44.05
C SER A 442 25.85 -24.24 44.68
N GLY A 443 25.95 -24.25 46.01
CA GLY A 443 27.16 -24.59 46.76
C GLY A 443 27.41 -26.09 46.94
N GLY A 444 26.55 -26.97 46.41
CA GLY A 444 26.67 -28.43 46.53
C GLY A 444 26.22 -28.99 47.89
N ASN A 445 25.62 -28.18 48.75
CA ASN A 445 25.02 -28.63 50.01
C ASN A 445 23.60 -29.18 49.79
N VAL A 446 23.25 -30.23 50.54
CA VAL A 446 21.88 -30.75 50.58
C VAL A 446 20.98 -29.74 51.29
N LEU A 447 19.92 -29.30 50.62
CA LEU A 447 18.88 -28.42 51.16
C LEU A 447 17.70 -29.21 51.74
N ALA A 448 17.33 -30.32 51.09
CA ALA A 448 16.23 -31.17 51.52
C ALA A 448 16.43 -32.61 51.01
N THR A 449 15.85 -33.57 51.72
CA THR A 449 15.81 -34.98 51.34
C THR A 449 14.46 -35.56 51.73
N ASN A 450 13.87 -36.36 50.85
CA ASN A 450 12.65 -37.08 51.12
C ASN A 450 12.70 -38.44 50.40
N ASP A 451 12.11 -39.44 51.03
CA ASP A 451 12.04 -40.82 50.54
C ASP A 451 10.56 -41.16 50.33
N ASN A 452 9.76 -41.03 51.39
CA ASN A 452 8.31 -41.17 51.32
C ASN A 452 7.63 -39.81 51.58
N TRP A 453 6.75 -39.37 50.66
CA TRP A 453 6.19 -38.01 50.66
C TRP A 453 5.36 -37.68 51.90
N ARG A 454 4.74 -38.69 52.53
CA ARG A 454 3.93 -38.52 53.75
C ARG A 454 4.77 -38.25 55.01
N ASN A 455 6.09 -38.48 54.98
CA ASN A 455 6.88 -38.48 56.22
C ASN A 455 7.07 -37.09 56.83
N THR A 456 7.13 -36.03 56.00
CA THR A 456 7.59 -34.71 56.46
C THR A 456 6.62 -33.56 56.18
N GLN A 457 5.87 -33.59 55.08
CA GLN A 457 5.09 -32.45 54.59
C GLN A 457 3.70 -32.88 54.06
N GLU A 458 3.13 -33.94 54.64
CA GLU A 458 1.90 -34.58 54.14
C GLU A 458 0.75 -33.58 53.95
N SER A 459 0.45 -32.80 54.99
CA SER A 459 -0.66 -31.84 54.97
C SER A 459 -0.49 -30.77 53.89
N GLU A 460 0.71 -30.22 53.76
CA GLU A 460 1.00 -29.17 52.78
C GLU A 460 1.02 -29.70 51.35
N ILE A 461 1.57 -30.90 51.14
CA ILE A 461 1.61 -31.55 49.83
C ILE A 461 0.19 -31.89 49.37
N ILE A 462 -0.67 -32.42 50.25
CA ILE A 462 -2.09 -32.65 49.95
C ILE A 462 -2.79 -31.34 49.60
N ALA A 463 -2.54 -30.27 50.37
CA ALA A 463 -3.14 -28.97 50.11
C ALA A 463 -2.71 -28.36 48.76
N SER A 464 -1.53 -28.71 48.25
CA SER A 464 -1.06 -28.28 46.93
C SER A 464 -1.79 -28.95 45.75
N GLY A 465 -2.43 -30.11 45.98
CA GLY A 465 -3.02 -30.93 44.91
C GLY A 465 -2.01 -31.77 44.11
N PHE A 466 -0.72 -31.69 44.42
CA PHE A 466 0.36 -32.41 43.74
C PHE A 466 0.90 -33.62 44.52
N GLN A 467 0.12 -34.21 45.41
CA GLN A 467 0.54 -35.42 46.13
C GLN A 467 0.83 -36.59 45.18
N PRO A 468 1.95 -37.32 45.37
CA PRO A 468 2.16 -38.61 44.71
C PRO A 468 1.06 -39.62 45.06
N GLN A 469 0.78 -40.58 44.16
CA GLN A 469 -0.30 -41.56 44.36
C GLN A 469 0.16 -42.75 45.20
N ASP A 470 1.43 -43.15 45.08
CA ASP A 470 2.04 -44.18 45.92
C ASP A 470 2.73 -43.55 47.13
N ASN A 471 2.58 -44.15 48.31
CA ASN A 471 3.16 -43.63 49.53
C ASN A 471 4.70 -43.71 49.55
N ARG A 472 5.29 -44.57 48.72
CA ARG A 472 6.74 -44.75 48.55
C ARG A 472 7.40 -43.71 47.65
N GLU A 473 6.62 -42.84 47.03
CA GLU A 473 7.18 -41.79 46.18
C GLU A 473 7.65 -40.60 47.02
N SER A 474 8.67 -39.88 46.54
CA SER A 474 9.19 -38.72 47.25
C SER A 474 8.59 -37.42 46.74
N ALA A 475 8.32 -36.49 47.66
CA ALA A 475 7.99 -35.11 47.32
C ALA A 475 8.50 -34.13 48.37
N ILE A 476 8.98 -32.98 47.90
CA ILE A 476 9.52 -31.90 48.72
C ILE A 476 8.84 -30.60 48.28
N MET A 477 8.13 -29.94 49.20
CA MET A 477 7.64 -28.58 48.97
C MET A 477 8.63 -27.59 49.58
N ILE A 478 9.15 -26.65 48.80
CA ILE A 478 10.24 -25.77 49.24
C ILE A 478 10.13 -24.39 48.60
N THR A 479 10.52 -23.35 49.34
CA THR A 479 10.66 -21.99 48.81
C THR A 479 12.14 -21.70 48.56
N LEU A 480 12.49 -21.41 47.32
CA LEU A 480 13.87 -21.23 46.89
C LEU A 480 14.09 -19.80 46.36
N PRO A 481 15.13 -19.08 46.81
CA PRO A 481 15.59 -17.86 46.15
C PRO A 481 15.96 -18.07 44.69
N ALA A 482 16.20 -16.98 43.97
CA ALA A 482 16.76 -17.08 42.62
C ALA A 482 18.15 -17.75 42.65
N GLY A 483 18.37 -18.71 41.74
CA GLY A 483 19.58 -19.50 41.69
C GLY A 483 19.43 -20.82 40.95
N ALA A 484 20.56 -21.51 40.78
CA ALA A 484 20.63 -22.85 40.20
C ALA A 484 20.56 -23.92 41.29
N TYR A 485 19.75 -24.95 41.05
CA TYR A 485 19.49 -26.04 41.97
C TYR A 485 19.58 -27.39 41.26
N THR A 486 19.83 -28.44 42.03
CA THR A 486 19.92 -29.80 41.50
C THR A 486 19.03 -30.73 42.29
N ALA A 487 18.10 -31.40 41.62
CA ALA A 487 17.33 -32.52 42.13
C ALA A 487 18.00 -33.83 41.72
N ILE A 488 18.42 -34.64 42.69
CA ILE A 488 18.97 -35.97 42.45
C ILE A 488 17.93 -37.00 42.87
N VAL A 489 17.55 -37.87 41.94
CA VAL A 489 16.69 -39.03 42.20
C VAL A 489 17.53 -40.29 42.20
N ARG A 490 17.47 -41.03 43.31
CA ARG A 490 18.14 -42.31 43.51
C ARG A 490 17.10 -43.38 43.84
N GLY A 491 17.43 -44.65 43.64
CA GLY A 491 16.66 -45.74 44.23
C GLY A 491 17.21 -46.12 45.61
N ASN A 492 16.32 -46.50 46.52
CA ASN A 492 16.72 -47.08 47.80
C ASN A 492 17.20 -48.53 47.62
N ASN A 493 18.44 -48.70 47.15
CA ASN A 493 19.06 -49.98 46.76
C ASN A 493 18.35 -50.70 45.59
N VAL A 494 17.55 -49.97 44.82
CA VAL A 494 16.86 -50.46 43.61
C VAL A 494 17.20 -49.58 42.41
N THR A 495 16.95 -50.07 41.20
CA THR A 495 17.10 -49.33 39.94
C THR A 495 15.80 -49.38 39.16
N GLY A 496 15.63 -48.49 38.19
CA GLY A 496 14.46 -48.46 37.33
C GLY A 496 14.24 -47.08 36.72
N ILE A 497 13.08 -46.87 36.12
CA ILE A 497 12.68 -45.60 35.50
C ILE A 497 11.95 -44.74 36.53
N ALA A 498 12.37 -43.49 36.67
CA ALA A 498 11.67 -42.49 37.48
C ALA A 498 11.39 -41.22 36.68
N LEU A 499 10.43 -40.44 37.15
CA LEU A 499 10.08 -39.11 36.67
C LEU A 499 10.40 -38.10 37.77
N VAL A 500 11.32 -37.18 37.50
CA VAL A 500 11.57 -36.01 38.34
C VAL A 500 10.79 -34.83 37.79
N GLU A 501 10.04 -34.12 38.63
CA GLU A 501 9.22 -32.99 38.21
C GLU A 501 9.35 -31.82 39.18
N VAL A 502 9.31 -30.61 38.66
CA VAL A 502 9.25 -29.35 39.41
C VAL A 502 8.01 -28.59 38.96
N TYR A 503 7.12 -28.27 39.90
CA TYR A 503 5.94 -27.45 39.66
C TYR A 503 6.07 -26.11 40.38
N ASP A 504 5.68 -25.05 39.69
CA ASP A 504 5.49 -23.74 40.27
C ASP A 504 4.19 -23.72 41.09
N LEU A 505 4.29 -23.37 42.37
CA LEU A 505 3.13 -23.22 43.27
C LEU A 505 2.77 -21.76 43.54
N ASP A 506 3.52 -20.82 42.97
CA ASP A 506 3.26 -19.40 43.10
C ASP A 506 3.56 -18.70 41.76
N GLU A 507 2.56 -18.73 40.90
CA GLU A 507 2.59 -18.08 39.58
C GLU A 507 2.41 -16.56 39.68
N THR A 508 2.15 -16.01 40.87
CA THR A 508 1.85 -14.56 41.03
C THR A 508 3.07 -13.71 41.34
N VAL A 509 4.21 -14.33 41.66
CA VAL A 509 5.47 -13.63 41.95
C VAL A 509 6.30 -13.46 40.67
N GLY A 510 6.99 -12.33 40.54
CA GLY A 510 7.82 -11.98 39.38
C GLY A 510 9.15 -12.74 39.29
N SER A 511 9.09 -14.06 39.39
CA SER A 511 10.21 -15.00 39.32
C SER A 511 9.71 -16.24 38.60
N ASP A 512 10.57 -16.95 37.85
CA ASP A 512 10.14 -17.98 36.89
C ASP A 512 10.99 -19.25 37.01
N LEU A 513 10.43 -20.40 36.63
CA LEU A 513 11.21 -21.60 36.33
C LEU A 513 11.78 -21.46 34.92
N THR A 514 13.10 -21.28 34.81
CA THR A 514 13.72 -20.86 33.54
C THR A 514 14.34 -22.00 32.74
N ASN A 515 14.59 -23.16 33.35
CA ASN A 515 15.04 -24.36 32.63
C ASN A 515 14.84 -25.67 33.42
N ILE A 516 14.96 -26.78 32.69
CA ILE A 516 15.40 -28.07 33.22
C ILE A 516 16.57 -28.58 32.37
N SER A 517 17.60 -29.11 33.02
CA SER A 517 18.76 -29.73 32.39
C SER A 517 19.00 -31.07 33.04
N THR A 518 18.82 -32.16 32.31
CA THR A 518 18.94 -33.51 32.87
C THR A 518 20.16 -34.23 32.34
N ARG A 519 20.94 -34.82 33.25
CA ARG A 519 21.96 -35.82 32.92
C ARG A 519 21.42 -37.19 33.34
N GLY A 520 21.34 -38.11 32.39
CA GLY A 520 20.85 -39.47 32.63
C GLY A 520 21.39 -40.45 31.60
N PHE A 521 21.38 -41.73 31.96
CA PHE A 521 21.72 -42.81 31.04
C PHE A 521 20.55 -43.07 30.09
N VAL A 522 20.82 -43.14 28.78
CA VAL A 522 19.80 -43.24 27.73
C VAL A 522 19.93 -44.58 27.00
N GLN A 523 18.81 -45.28 26.80
CA GLN A 523 18.72 -46.51 26.01
C GLN A 523 17.47 -46.46 25.10
N GLY A 524 17.20 -47.54 24.36
CA GLY A 524 15.98 -47.65 23.52
C GLY A 524 14.73 -48.06 24.31
N GLY A 525 13.57 -48.03 23.64
CA GLY A 525 12.29 -48.46 24.22
C GLY A 525 11.79 -47.53 25.33
N GLU A 526 11.35 -48.09 26.46
CA GLU A 526 10.86 -47.31 27.62
C GLU A 526 11.97 -46.45 28.29
N HIS A 527 13.24 -46.77 28.01
CA HIS A 527 14.42 -46.20 28.65
C HIS A 527 15.02 -44.97 27.92
N VAL A 528 14.28 -44.39 26.97
CA VAL A 528 14.63 -43.10 26.38
C VAL A 528 14.48 -41.98 27.42
N LEU A 529 15.33 -40.96 27.34
CA LEU A 529 15.22 -39.77 28.16
C LEU A 529 14.12 -38.87 27.60
N ILE A 530 13.12 -38.53 28.41
CA ILE A 530 12.02 -37.64 27.99
C ILE A 530 12.02 -36.41 28.89
N GLY A 531 12.39 -35.26 28.32
CA GLY A 531 12.16 -33.95 28.94
C GLY A 531 10.74 -33.47 28.66
N GLY A 532 10.02 -33.05 29.70
CA GLY A 532 8.67 -32.48 29.60
C GLY A 532 8.64 -31.05 30.16
N PHE A 533 7.69 -30.26 29.68
CA PHE A 533 7.38 -28.95 30.24
C PHE A 533 5.91 -28.60 29.95
N VAL A 534 5.34 -27.75 30.81
CA VAL A 534 4.03 -27.12 30.61
C VAL A 534 4.21 -25.62 30.67
N LEU A 535 3.78 -24.92 29.63
CA LEU A 535 3.69 -23.46 29.61
C LEU A 535 2.32 -23.02 30.13
N GLY A 536 2.31 -22.03 31.04
CA GLY A 536 1.10 -21.54 31.68
C GLY A 536 1.26 -20.13 32.22
N HIS A 537 0.50 -19.80 33.27
CA HIS A 537 0.28 -18.46 33.84
C HIS A 537 -0.49 -17.49 32.94
N GLN A 538 -0.06 -17.34 31.69
CA GLN A 538 -0.64 -16.43 30.71
C GLN A 538 -0.84 -17.14 29.36
N ASN A 539 -1.68 -16.59 28.50
CA ASN A 539 -2.01 -17.20 27.20
C ASN A 539 -1.09 -16.75 26.05
N GLY A 540 -0.04 -15.97 26.34
CA GLY A 540 0.92 -15.52 25.33
C GLY A 540 1.85 -16.65 24.88
N GLY A 541 2.22 -16.66 23.59
CA GLY A 541 3.20 -17.61 23.06
C GLY A 541 4.61 -17.33 23.58
N SER A 542 5.37 -18.38 23.90
CA SER A 542 6.75 -18.28 24.41
C SER A 542 7.74 -19.05 23.56
N ARG A 543 8.94 -18.49 23.40
CA ARG A 543 10.04 -19.15 22.67
C ARG A 543 10.79 -20.07 23.62
N ILE A 544 10.86 -21.35 23.28
CA ILE A 544 11.61 -22.37 24.02
C ILE A 544 12.75 -22.89 23.14
N MET A 545 13.90 -23.12 23.77
CA MET A 545 14.99 -23.89 23.19
C MET A 545 15.04 -25.27 23.88
N VAL A 546 14.92 -26.33 23.10
CA VAL A 546 15.18 -27.71 23.55
C VAL A 546 16.44 -28.18 22.85
N ARG A 547 17.35 -28.83 23.58
CA ARG A 547 18.60 -29.35 23.03
C ARG A 547 18.98 -30.67 23.66
N ALA A 548 19.57 -31.56 22.88
CA ALA A 548 20.23 -32.77 23.35
C ALA A 548 21.75 -32.63 23.17
N ILE A 549 22.53 -33.05 24.16
CA ILE A 549 24.00 -32.92 24.13
C ILE A 549 24.61 -34.31 24.38
N GLY A 550 25.36 -34.79 23.38
CA GLY A 550 26.01 -36.10 23.39
C GLY A 550 27.54 -36.01 23.38
N PRO A 551 28.21 -36.02 22.21
CA PRO A 551 29.67 -36.13 22.09
C PRO A 551 30.50 -35.16 22.95
N SER A 552 30.04 -33.92 23.06
CA SER A 552 30.72 -32.86 23.83
C SER A 552 30.82 -33.15 25.32
N LEU A 553 30.02 -34.09 25.87
CA LEU A 553 30.12 -34.51 27.26
C LEU A 553 31.46 -35.21 27.58
N SER A 554 32.17 -35.74 26.57
CA SER A 554 33.53 -36.28 26.75
C SER A 554 34.48 -35.26 27.38
N GLY A 555 34.33 -33.97 27.01
CA GLY A 555 35.14 -32.88 27.56
C GLY A 555 34.89 -32.59 29.05
N PHE A 556 33.81 -33.15 29.62
CA PHE A 556 33.44 -33.04 31.03
C PHE A 556 33.72 -34.35 31.81
N GLY A 557 34.53 -35.25 31.25
CA GLY A 557 34.94 -36.50 31.91
C GLY A 557 33.92 -37.65 31.81
N ILE A 558 32.88 -37.51 30.97
CA ILE A 558 31.92 -38.60 30.71
C ILE A 558 32.56 -39.60 29.74
N ALA A 559 32.79 -40.84 30.22
CA ALA A 559 33.54 -41.85 29.47
C ALA A 559 32.79 -42.44 28.27
N ALA A 560 31.45 -42.48 28.30
CA ALA A 560 30.61 -43.07 27.26
C ALA A 560 29.40 -42.19 26.95
N PRO A 561 29.58 -41.03 26.29
CA PRO A 561 28.45 -40.19 25.92
C PRO A 561 27.69 -40.78 24.72
N LEU A 562 26.40 -40.43 24.62
CA LEU A 562 25.59 -40.74 23.42
C LEU A 562 26.26 -40.07 22.22
N GLN A 563 26.68 -40.87 21.25
CA GLN A 563 27.50 -40.37 20.13
C GLN A 563 26.68 -39.56 19.13
N ASP A 564 25.38 -39.81 19.05
CA ASP A 564 24.51 -39.24 18.03
C ASP A 564 23.12 -38.98 18.64
N PRO A 565 22.93 -37.81 19.29
CA PRO A 565 21.68 -37.49 19.95
C PRO A 565 20.62 -37.00 18.95
N VAL A 566 19.54 -37.76 18.80
CA VAL A 566 18.33 -37.35 18.08
C VAL A 566 17.29 -36.78 19.07
N LEU A 567 16.68 -35.65 18.72
CA LEU A 567 15.65 -34.99 19.51
C LEU A 567 14.33 -34.95 18.74
N ASP A 568 13.29 -35.56 19.29
CA ASP A 568 11.91 -35.39 18.82
C ASP A 568 11.10 -34.55 19.82
N LEU A 569 10.32 -33.59 19.32
CA LEU A 569 9.40 -32.78 20.12
C LEU A 569 7.96 -33.22 19.85
N TYR A 570 7.20 -33.49 20.91
CA TYR A 570 5.81 -33.91 20.85
C TYR A 570 4.90 -32.91 21.57
N ASN A 571 3.65 -32.76 21.11
CA ASN A 571 2.62 -31.99 21.80
C ASN A 571 1.83 -32.87 22.81
N SER A 572 0.88 -32.27 23.53
CA SER A 572 0.09 -32.95 24.57
C SER A 572 -0.80 -34.09 24.06
N SER A 573 -1.12 -34.14 22.76
CA SER A 573 -1.84 -35.27 22.16
C SER A 573 -0.92 -36.42 21.72
N GLY A 574 0.38 -36.31 21.97
CA GLY A 574 1.39 -37.28 21.53
C GLY A 574 1.76 -37.16 20.05
N THR A 575 1.42 -36.05 19.39
CA THR A 575 1.79 -35.80 17.99
C THR A 575 3.19 -35.18 17.93
N ARG A 576 4.07 -35.71 17.08
CA ARG A 576 5.39 -35.12 16.83
C ARG A 576 5.24 -33.80 16.07
N ILE A 577 5.80 -32.72 16.60
CA ILE A 577 5.72 -31.36 16.04
C ILE A 577 7.06 -30.82 15.54
N ALA A 578 8.18 -31.37 16.01
CA ALA A 578 9.51 -31.08 15.46
C ALA A 578 10.45 -32.27 15.68
N THR A 579 11.53 -32.32 14.92
CA THR A 579 12.63 -33.28 15.07
C THR A 579 13.94 -32.56 14.73
N ASP A 580 15.01 -32.92 15.42
CA ASP A 580 16.35 -32.40 15.22
C ASP A 580 17.34 -33.58 15.34
N ASP A 581 18.16 -33.73 14.30
CA ASP A 581 19.21 -34.75 14.17
C ASP A 581 20.39 -34.03 13.49
N ASP A 582 21.43 -33.73 14.28
CA ASP A 582 22.46 -32.72 14.02
C ASP A 582 22.00 -31.25 14.00
N TRP A 583 22.68 -30.40 14.78
CA TRP A 583 22.34 -28.98 15.02
C TRP A 583 22.62 -28.01 13.84
N LYS A 584 22.82 -28.50 12.61
CA LYS A 584 23.34 -27.71 11.47
C LYS A 584 22.30 -27.10 10.56
#